data_AF-A0A3B9YAR1-F1
#
_entry.id   AF-A0A3B9YAR1-F1
#
_cell.length_a   1.000
_cell.length_b   1.000
_cell.length_c   1.000
_cell.angle_alpha   90.00
_cell.angle_beta   90.00
_cell.angle_gamma   90.00
#
_symmetry.space_group_name_H-M   'P 1'
#
loop_
_entity.id
_entity.type
_entity.pdbx_description
1 polymer ?
#
loop_
_entity_poly.entity_id
_entity_poly.type
_entity_poly.pdbx_seq_one_letter_code
_entity_poly.pdbx_strand_id
1 'polypeptide(L)'
;MAGFGYRPIRTVFWYLLVVGGFAAAYALFGHLSALPDALVYSLTSFHGRGFFPGLGKDITLHNPLVILAAAEAVIGLFIEISFIATFTQRYFGK
;
A
#
# COMPACT_ATOMS: atom_id res chain seq x y z
N MET A 1 18.19 3.18 -11.63
CA MET A 1 17.02 3.20 -12.55
C MET A 1 16.56 4.65 -12.79
N ALA A 2 17.51 5.53 -13.11
CA ALA A 2 17.31 6.98 -13.01
C ALA A 2 17.72 7.57 -14.37
N GLY A 3 16.81 7.63 -15.34
CA GLY A 3 17.13 8.20 -16.66
C GLY A 3 16.18 7.83 -17.81
N PHE A 4 15.38 6.76 -17.69
CA PHE A 4 14.44 6.36 -18.74
C PHE A 4 13.01 6.81 -18.44
N GLY A 5 12.73 8.11 -18.60
CA GLY A 5 11.38 8.61 -18.92
C GLY A 5 10.21 8.12 -18.04
N TYR A 6 10.44 7.79 -16.77
CA TYR A 6 9.41 7.28 -15.89
C TYR A 6 8.44 8.43 -15.58
N ARG A 7 7.21 8.33 -16.08
CA ARG A 7 6.18 9.36 -15.89
C ARG A 7 5.55 9.16 -14.51
N PRO A 8 5.49 10.18 -13.63
CA PRO A 8 4.87 10.07 -12.30
C PRO A 8 3.46 9.45 -12.30
N ILE A 9 2.72 9.66 -13.40
CA ILE A 9 1.40 9.05 -13.62
C ILE A 9 1.41 7.52 -13.56
N ARG A 10 2.52 6.87 -13.95
CA ARG A 10 2.66 5.40 -13.87
C ARG A 10 2.71 4.94 -12.43
N THR A 11 3.39 5.69 -11.54
CA THR A 11 3.41 5.37 -10.12
C THR A 11 2.05 5.57 -9.48
N VAL A 12 1.32 6.61 -9.87
CA VAL A 12 -0.07 6.83 -9.42
C VAL A 12 -0.98 5.69 -9.86
N PHE A 13 -0.84 5.22 -11.09
CA PHE A 13 -1.58 4.05 -11.57
C PHE A 13 -1.26 2.79 -10.74
N TRP A 14 0.02 2.51 -10.48
CA TRP A 14 0.44 1.38 -9.63
C TRP A 14 -0.05 1.51 -8.19
N TYR A 15 -0.03 2.72 -7.64
CA TYR A 15 -0.60 3.01 -6.34
C TYR A 15 -2.08 2.65 -6.28
N LEU A 16 -2.89 3.12 -7.24
CA LEU A 16 -4.32 2.81 -7.29
C LEU A 16 -4.59 1.32 -7.49
N LEU A 17 -3.78 0.66 -8.33
CA LEU A 17 -3.89 -0.78 -8.58
C LEU A 17 -3.57 -1.58 -7.32
N VAL A 18 -2.49 -1.25 -6.61
CA VAL A 18 -2.10 -1.95 -5.37
C VAL A 18 -3.17 -1.72 -4.30
N VAL A 19 -3.56 -0.47 -4.04
CA VAL A 19 -4.60 -0.18 -3.04
C VAL A 19 -5.93 -0.87 -3.40
N GLY A 20 -6.38 -0.79 -4.65
CA GLY A 20 -7.61 -1.46 -5.06
C GLY A 20 -7.52 -2.99 -4.99
N GLY A 21 -6.38 -3.56 -5.38
CA GLY A 21 -6.14 -5.00 -5.35
C GLY A 21 -6.08 -5.56 -3.93
N PHE A 22 -5.40 -4.87 -3.02
CA PHE A 22 -5.35 -5.25 -1.61
C PHE A 22 -6.68 -5.01 -0.91
N ALA A 23 -7.38 -3.91 -1.18
CA ALA A 23 -8.76 -3.72 -0.70
C ALA A 23 -9.68 -4.89 -1.11
N ALA A 24 -9.59 -5.35 -2.37
CA ALA A 24 -10.33 -6.53 -2.82
C ALA A 24 -9.88 -7.80 -2.07
N ALA A 25 -8.57 -8.00 -1.85
CA ALA A 25 -8.06 -9.12 -1.09
C ALA A 25 -8.52 -9.10 0.39
N TYR A 26 -8.58 -7.93 1.02
CA TYR A 26 -9.13 -7.77 2.38
C TYR A 26 -10.62 -8.08 2.44
N ALA A 27 -11.39 -7.70 1.42
CA ALA A 27 -12.81 -8.04 1.36
C ALA A 27 -13.04 -9.55 1.15
N LEU A 28 -12.27 -10.18 0.28
CA LEU A 28 -12.45 -11.58 -0.11
C LEU A 28 -11.85 -12.58 0.91
N PHE A 29 -10.66 -12.28 1.44
CA PHE A 29 -9.92 -13.20 2.32
C PHE A 29 -9.89 -12.73 3.77
N GLY A 30 -9.82 -11.42 3.98
CA GLY A 30 -9.86 -10.81 5.31
C GLY A 30 -11.27 -10.70 5.90
N HIS A 31 -12.30 -10.96 5.09
CA HIS A 31 -13.71 -10.81 5.45
C HIS A 31 -14.08 -9.39 5.93
N LEU A 32 -13.34 -8.36 5.49
CA LEU A 32 -13.73 -6.97 5.72
C LEU A 32 -14.93 -6.59 4.84
N SER A 33 -15.76 -5.68 5.32
CA SER A 33 -16.72 -5.00 4.45
C SER A 33 -15.97 -4.27 3.33
N ALA A 34 -16.42 -4.42 2.08
CA ALA A 34 -15.69 -3.93 0.92
C ALA A 34 -15.48 -2.40 0.95
N LEU A 35 -16.55 -1.63 1.12
CA LEU A 35 -16.48 -0.19 1.28
C LEU A 35 -17.26 0.26 2.52
N PRO A 36 -16.73 1.20 3.32
CA PRO A 36 -15.44 1.86 3.16
C PRO A 36 -14.25 1.08 3.77
N ASP A 37 -14.53 0.05 4.56
CA ASP A 37 -13.57 -0.52 5.52
C ASP A 37 -12.34 -1.13 4.85
N ALA A 38 -12.52 -2.02 3.85
CA ALA A 38 -11.39 -2.66 3.18
C ALA A 38 -10.51 -1.65 2.40
N LEU A 39 -11.12 -0.62 1.81
CA LEU A 39 -10.41 0.45 1.12
C LEU A 39 -9.60 1.32 2.11
N VAL A 40 -10.23 1.75 3.21
CA VAL A 40 -9.53 2.54 4.25
C VAL A 40 -8.43 1.71 4.91
N TYR A 41 -8.67 0.41 5.13
CA TYR A 41 -7.68 -0.50 5.67
C TYR A 41 -6.47 -0.62 4.72
N SER A 42 -6.69 -0.88 3.43
CA SER A 42 -5.62 -0.91 2.43
C SER A 42 -4.86 0.42 2.34
N LEU A 43 -5.56 1.55 2.31
CA LEU A 43 -4.92 2.87 2.30
C LEU A 43 -4.01 3.10 3.51
N THR A 44 -4.46 2.71 4.71
CA THR A 44 -3.65 2.86 5.92
C THR A 44 -2.50 1.86 5.97
N SER A 45 -2.75 0.61 5.60
CA SER A 45 -1.77 -0.48 5.53
C SER A 45 -0.64 -0.20 4.53
N PHE A 46 -0.96 0.29 3.33
CA PHE A 46 0.00 0.71 2.31
C PHE A 46 1.09 1.66 2.85
N HIS A 47 0.73 2.60 3.73
CA HIS A 47 1.65 3.57 4.32
C HIS A 47 2.29 3.08 5.64
N GLY A 48 2.21 1.77 5.93
CA GLY A 48 2.70 1.19 7.18
C GLY A 48 1.92 1.63 8.42
N ARG A 49 0.70 2.12 8.26
CA ARG A 49 -0.19 2.54 9.36
C ARG A 49 -1.27 1.50 9.68
N GLY A 50 -1.39 0.43 8.90
CA GLY A 50 -2.26 -0.71 9.22
C GLY A 50 -1.86 -1.46 10.50
N PHE A 51 -0.67 -1.17 11.06
CA PHE A 51 -0.14 -1.73 12.30
C PHE A 51 -0.71 -1.10 13.58
N PHE A 52 -1.72 -0.23 13.52
CA PHE A 52 -2.24 0.41 14.73
C PHE A 52 -2.81 -0.61 15.74
N PRO A 53 -2.49 -0.46 17.05
CA PRO A 53 -2.95 -1.33 18.13
C PRO A 53 -4.41 -1.05 18.54
N GLY A 54 -5.29 -0.86 17.56
CA GLY A 54 -6.75 -0.74 17.75
C GLY A 54 -7.51 -2.01 17.38
N LEU A 55 -6.84 -2.93 16.70
CA LEU A 55 -7.28 -4.30 16.48
C LEU A 55 -7.00 -5.03 17.81
N GLY A 56 -8.05 -5.34 18.57
CA GLY A 56 -8.00 -5.74 19.97
C GLY A 56 -7.05 -6.91 20.31
N LYS A 57 -7.03 -7.27 21.60
CA LYS A 57 -6.15 -8.30 22.21
C LYS A 57 -6.01 -9.64 21.46
N ASP A 58 -6.89 -9.92 20.51
CA ASP A 58 -6.99 -11.19 19.78
C ASP A 58 -6.29 -11.22 18.41
N ILE A 59 -5.66 -10.11 17.98
CA ILE A 59 -5.01 -10.06 16.66
C ILE A 59 -3.56 -10.52 16.77
N THR A 60 -3.33 -11.75 16.32
CA THR A 60 -2.01 -12.39 16.36
C THR A 60 -1.18 -12.06 15.11
N LEU A 61 0.15 -12.15 15.20
CA LEU A 61 1.06 -12.02 14.05
C LEU A 61 0.85 -13.11 12.97
N HIS A 62 0.16 -14.19 13.33
CA HIS A 62 -0.21 -15.27 12.42
C HIS A 62 -1.54 -15.04 11.71
N ASN A 63 -2.24 -13.94 12.02
CA ASN A 63 -3.47 -13.59 11.33
C ASN A 63 -3.17 -13.29 9.85
N PRO A 64 -3.82 -13.99 8.88
CA PRO A 64 -3.60 -13.77 7.46
C PRO A 64 -3.78 -12.31 7.02
N LEU A 65 -4.68 -11.58 7.67
CA LEU A 65 -4.96 -10.17 7.42
C LEU A 65 -3.74 -9.30 7.78
N VAL A 66 -3.08 -9.59 8.91
CA VAL A 66 -1.86 -8.91 9.37
C VAL A 66 -0.68 -9.22 8.45
N ILE A 67 -0.54 -10.47 8.02
CA ILE A 67 0.51 -10.88 7.08
C ILE A 67 0.31 -10.15 5.74
N LEU A 68 -0.94 -10.07 5.26
CA LEU A 68 -1.28 -9.36 4.03
C LEU A 68 -1.00 -7.85 4.15
N ALA A 69 -1.33 -7.24 5.29
CA ALA A 69 -1.00 -5.84 5.58
C ALA A 69 0.51 -5.56 5.63
N ALA A 70 1.28 -6.45 6.25
CA ALA A 70 2.73 -6.33 6.25
C ALA A 70 3.32 -6.41 4.84
N ALA A 71 2.80 -7.32 4.01
CA ALA A 71 3.22 -7.41 2.61
C ALA A 71 2.84 -6.16 1.81
N GLU A 72 1.63 -5.64 1.99
CA GLU A 72 1.17 -4.39 1.35
C GLU A 72 2.07 -3.21 1.73
N ALA A 73 2.41 -3.05 3.01
CA ALA A 73 3.26 -1.96 3.49
C ALA A 73 4.66 -2.00 2.85
N VAL A 74 5.24 -3.19 2.67
CA VAL A 74 6.54 -3.35 1.99
C VAL A 74 6.43 -2.94 0.51
N ILE A 75 5.37 -3.36 -0.18
CA ILE A 75 5.12 -2.97 -1.58
C ILE A 75 4.92 -1.45 -1.66
N GLY A 76 4.14 -0.88 -0.74
CA GLY A 76 3.88 0.55 -0.65
C GLY A 76 5.16 1.36 -0.50
N LEU A 77 6.06 0.94 0.39
CA LEU A 77 7.38 1.55 0.57
C LEU A 77 8.19 1.59 -0.74
N PHE A 78 8.23 0.50 -1.51
CA PHE A 78 8.94 0.49 -2.80
C PHE A 78 8.31 1.45 -3.81
N ILE A 79 6.99 1.52 -3.87
CA ILE A 79 6.26 2.44 -4.75
C ILE A 79 6.54 3.90 -4.35
N GLU A 80 6.48 4.21 -3.06
CA GLU A 80 6.74 5.55 -2.52
C GLU A 80 8.18 6.01 -2.80
N ILE A 81 9.18 5.18 -2.48
CA ILE A 81 10.58 5.51 -2.75
C ILE A 81 10.81 5.70 -4.25
N SER A 82 10.21 4.84 -5.08
CA SER A 82 10.30 4.96 -6.54
C SER A 82 9.63 6.25 -7.05
N PHE A 83 8.50 6.63 -6.47
CA PHE A 83 7.81 7.89 -6.76
C PHE A 83 8.70 9.09 -6.40
N ILE A 84 9.19 9.15 -5.16
CA ILE A 84 10.02 10.24 -4.65
C ILE A 84 11.30 10.37 -5.48
N ALA A 85 11.99 9.26 -5.74
CA ALA A 85 13.21 9.25 -6.53
C ALA A 85 12.96 9.76 -7.95
N THR A 86 11.92 9.26 -8.63
CA THR A 86 11.59 9.68 -9.99
C THR A 86 11.14 11.14 -10.05
N PHE A 87 10.31 11.56 -9.10
CA PHE A 87 9.81 12.93 -9.02
C PHE A 87 10.97 13.89 -8.76
N THR A 88 11.84 13.54 -7.82
CA THR A 88 13.03 14.32 -7.48
C THR A 88 13.95 14.46 -8.69
N GLN A 89 14.27 13.35 -9.35
CA GLN A 89 15.11 13.37 -10.54
C GLN A 89 14.50 14.21 -11.67
N ARG A 90 13.18 14.09 -11.91
CA ARG A 90 12.51 14.76 -13.02
C ARG A 90 12.37 16.27 -12.82
N TYR A 91 12.05 16.72 -11.61
CA TYR A 91 11.73 18.13 -11.35
C TYR A 91 12.90 18.91 -10.74
N PHE A 92 13.84 18.24 -10.06
CA PHE A 92 14.96 18.89 -9.40
C PHE A 92 16.32 18.51 -9.99
N GLY A 93 16.39 17.58 -10.95
CA GLY A 93 17.64 17.19 -11.62
C GLY A 93 18.69 16.58 -10.69
N LYS A 94 18.25 16.05 -9.54
CA LYS A 94 19.08 15.41 -8.51
C LYS A 94 19.04 13.89 -8.63
#